data_AF-A0A3D5E5U6-F1
#
_entry.id   AF-A0A3D5E5U6-F1
#
_cell.length_a   1.000
_cell.length_b   1.000
_cell.length_c   1.000
_cell.angle_alpha   90.00
_cell.angle_beta   90.00
_cell.angle_gamma   90.00
#
_symmetry.space_group_name_H-M   'P 1'
#
loop_
_entity.id
_entity.type
_entity.pdbx_description
1 polymer ?
#
loop_
_entity_poly.entity_id
_entity_poly.type
_entity_poly.pdbx_seq_one_letter_code
_entity_poly.pdbx_strand_id
1 'polypeptide(L)'
;MLDMGVGCAIITCGNRGCVIGDSSSREIIQIPSYEVSTPLDTTGAGDSFIGGFLAARIKGYNLEKSAKIGHAIAANVIMTYGGHAGAPSLESLRSFVIDNQDDDLLKDIIGR
;
A
#
# COMPACT_ATOMS: atom_id res chain seq x y z
N MET A 1 3.20 -14.38 16.09
CA MET A 1 4.23 -13.87 15.15
C MET A 1 5.18 -12.92 15.86
N LEU A 2 4.71 -11.81 16.44
CA LEU A 2 5.60 -10.88 17.15
C LEU A 2 6.31 -11.54 18.36
N ASP A 3 5.60 -12.34 19.16
CA ASP A 3 6.20 -13.09 20.27
C ASP A 3 7.12 -14.24 19.81
N MET A 4 7.15 -14.54 18.50
CA MET A 4 8.06 -15.52 17.90
C MET A 4 9.34 -14.84 17.33
N GLY A 5 9.53 -13.53 17.56
CA GLY A 5 10.73 -12.78 17.16
C GLY A 5 10.63 -12.04 15.83
N VAL A 6 9.46 -12.01 15.18
CA VAL A 6 9.26 -11.21 13.96
C VAL A 6 9.20 -9.72 14.32
N GLY A 7 10.06 -8.91 13.68
CA GLY A 7 10.15 -7.47 13.93
C GLY A 7 8.94 -6.67 13.48
N CYS A 8 8.38 -7.00 12.32
CA CYS A 8 7.17 -6.39 11.77
C CYS A 8 6.39 -7.44 10.97
N ALA A 9 5.08 -7.51 11.21
CA ALA A 9 4.18 -8.43 10.53
C ALA A 9 3.03 -7.64 9.88
N ILE A 10 2.73 -7.96 8.62
CA ILE A 10 1.64 -7.32 7.86
C ILE A 10 0.68 -8.41 7.39
N ILE A 11 -0.61 -8.21 7.67
CA ILE A 11 -1.70 -9.09 7.24
C ILE A 11 -2.61 -8.30 6.32
N THR A 12 -2.64 -8.66 5.05
CA THR A 12 -3.57 -8.04 4.07
C THR A 12 -4.95 -8.67 4.19
N CYS A 13 -5.99 -7.84 4.12
CA CYS A 13 -7.38 -8.19 4.37
C CYS A 13 -8.29 -7.85 3.18
N GLY A 14 -7.74 -7.85 1.95
CA GLY A 14 -8.45 -7.47 0.74
C GLY A 14 -8.95 -6.02 0.81
N ASN A 15 -10.23 -5.80 0.50
CA ASN A 15 -10.88 -4.48 0.55
C ASN A 15 -11.01 -3.89 1.97
N ARG A 16 -10.65 -4.64 3.02
CA ARG A 16 -10.60 -4.13 4.40
C ARG A 16 -9.23 -3.52 4.76
N GLY A 17 -8.31 -3.43 3.80
CA GLY A 17 -6.98 -2.90 4.00
C GLY A 17 -5.99 -3.91 4.56
N CYS A 18 -5.17 -3.52 5.52
CA CYS A 18 -4.21 -4.39 6.19
C CYS A 18 -4.11 -4.08 7.69
N VAL A 19 -3.58 -5.06 8.43
CA VAL A 19 -3.19 -4.93 9.84
C VAL A 19 -1.68 -5.07 9.92
N ILE A 20 -1.02 -4.12 10.58
CA ILE A 20 0.43 -4.13 10.79
C ILE A 20 0.70 -4.19 12.27
N GLY A 21 1.55 -5.13 12.68
CA GLY A 21 2.10 -5.20 14.03
C GLY A 21 3.60 -4.96 14.01
N ASP A 22 4.09 -4.11 14.90
CA ASP A 22 5.52 -3.84 15.09
C ASP A 22 5.98 -4.30 16.48
N SER A 23 7.07 -5.07 16.54
CA SER A 23 7.57 -5.60 17.82
C SER A 23 8.17 -4.54 18.73
N SER A 24 8.67 -3.44 18.14
CA SER A 24 9.39 -2.39 18.86
C SER A 24 8.41 -1.46 19.56
N SER A 25 7.35 -1.04 18.88
CA SER A 25 6.29 -0.22 19.50
C SER A 25 5.24 -1.05 20.23
N ARG A 26 5.12 -2.35 19.92
CA ARG A 26 4.01 -3.24 20.35
C ARG A 26 2.64 -2.73 19.90
N GLU A 27 2.60 -1.80 18.96
CA GLU A 27 1.37 -1.29 18.39
C GLU A 27 0.86 -2.19 17.27
N ILE A 28 -0.47 -2.26 17.18
CA ILE A 28 -1.17 -2.88 16.07
C ILE A 28 -1.99 -1.77 15.42
N ILE A 29 -1.71 -1.49 14.15
CA ILE A 29 -2.42 -0.49 13.36
C ILE A 29 -3.21 -1.15 12.26
N GLN A 30 -4.42 -0.66 12.01
CA GLN A 30 -5.24 -1.06 10.87
C GLN A 30 -5.27 0.08 9.87
N ILE A 31 -4.83 -0.18 8.64
CA ILE A 31 -4.79 0.80 7.57
C ILE A 31 -5.81 0.38 6.51
N PRO A 32 -6.80 1.21 6.16
CA PRO A 32 -7.78 0.86 5.11
C PRO A 32 -7.12 0.81 3.73
N SER A 33 -7.70 0.02 2.82
CA SER A 33 -7.38 0.08 1.39
C SER A 33 -8.20 1.16 0.70
N TYR A 34 -7.78 1.57 -0.50
CA TYR A 34 -8.63 2.36 -1.39
C TYR A 34 -9.84 1.55 -1.86
N GLU A 35 -10.99 2.22 -1.96
CA GLU A 35 -12.18 1.64 -2.56
C GLU A 35 -12.00 1.56 -4.09
N VAL A 36 -12.23 0.38 -4.66
CA VAL A 36 -12.22 0.16 -6.10
C VAL A 36 -13.56 -0.46 -6.48
N SER A 37 -14.46 0.32 -7.08
CA SER A 37 -15.84 -0.11 -7.36
C SER A 37 -15.93 -1.29 -8.32
N THR A 38 -15.00 -1.38 -9.27
CA THR A 38 -14.96 -2.41 -10.31
C THR A 38 -13.52 -2.89 -10.53
N PRO A 39 -13.02 -3.84 -9.70
CA PRO A 39 -11.74 -4.48 -9.96
C PRO A 39 -11.84 -5.36 -11.21
N LEU A 40 -10.82 -5.30 -12.06
CA LEU A 40 -10.74 -6.03 -13.32
C LEU A 40 -10.04 -7.40 -13.15
N ASP A 41 -8.90 -7.42 -12.47
CA ASP A 41 -8.11 -8.62 -12.19
C ASP A 41 -7.37 -8.41 -10.86
N THR A 42 -7.50 -9.32 -9.89
CA THR A 42 -6.84 -9.19 -8.57
C THR A 42 -5.46 -9.82 -8.52
N THR A 43 -5.02 -10.45 -9.61
CA THR A 43 -3.71 -11.08 -9.73
C THR A 43 -2.61 -10.03 -9.50
N GLY A 44 -1.65 -10.35 -8.62
CA GLY A 44 -0.52 -9.47 -8.32
C GLY A 44 -0.79 -8.37 -7.29
N ALA A 45 -2.04 -8.18 -6.82
CA ALA A 45 -2.36 -7.13 -5.83
C ALA A 45 -1.50 -7.20 -4.56
N GLY A 46 -1.26 -8.41 -4.05
CA GLY A 46 -0.41 -8.64 -2.88
C GLY A 46 1.06 -8.32 -3.14
N ASP A 47 1.60 -8.78 -4.27
CA ASP A 47 2.99 -8.53 -4.65
C ASP A 47 3.24 -7.04 -4.87
N SER A 48 2.32 -6.35 -5.54
CA SER A 48 2.40 -4.91 -5.77
C SER A 48 2.23 -4.11 -4.48
N PHE A 49 1.34 -4.54 -3.57
CA PHE A 49 1.23 -3.95 -2.23
C PHE A 49 2.57 -4.04 -1.48
N ILE A 50 3.16 -5.23 -1.40
CA ILE A 50 4.44 -5.43 -0.69
C ILE A 50 5.58 -4.68 -1.38
N GLY A 51 5.64 -4.69 -2.71
CA GLY A 51 6.63 -3.94 -3.48
C GLY A 51 6.55 -2.43 -3.19
N GLY A 52 5.35 -1.87 -3.22
CA GLY A 52 5.08 -0.47 -2.88
C GLY A 52 5.44 -0.14 -1.42
N PHE A 53 5.02 -0.99 -0.49
CA PHE A 53 5.33 -0.86 0.93
C PHE A 53 6.84 -0.83 1.18
N LEU A 54 7.58 -1.81 0.65
CA LEU A 54 9.03 -1.90 0.84
C LEU A 54 9.77 -0.73 0.19
N ALA A 55 9.37 -0.31 -1.01
CA ALA A 55 9.93 0.86 -1.67
C ALA A 55 9.75 2.13 -0.81
N ALA A 56 8.58 2.29 -0.18
CA ALA A 56 8.32 3.39 0.75
C ALA A 56 9.17 3.31 2.03
N ARG A 57 9.31 2.11 2.62
CA ARG A 57 10.18 1.91 3.80
C ARG A 57 11.64 2.24 3.51
N ILE A 58 12.16 1.84 2.35
CA ILE A 58 13.53 2.17 1.92
C ILE A 58 13.72 3.69 1.78
N LYS A 59 12.68 4.42 1.36
CA LYS A 59 12.69 5.89 1.31
C LYS A 59 12.59 6.57 2.68
N GLY A 60 12.38 5.82 3.76
CA GLY A 60 12.31 6.32 5.13
C GLY A 60 10.90 6.62 5.64
N TYR A 61 9.85 6.32 4.88
CA TYR A 61 8.47 6.52 5.34
C TYR A 61 8.11 5.56 6.48
N ASN A 62 7.24 5.98 7.40
CA ASN A 62 6.77 5.14 8.50
C ASN A 62 5.85 3.99 8.01
N LEU A 63 5.42 3.10 8.93
CA LEU A 63 4.62 1.92 8.61
C LEU A 63 3.27 2.26 7.97
N GLU A 64 2.52 3.18 8.59
CA GLU A 64 1.22 3.63 8.08
C GLU A 64 1.34 4.14 6.66
N LYS A 65 2.27 5.06 6.42
CA LYS A 65 2.45 5.70 5.11
C LYS A 65 2.92 4.73 4.05
N SER A 66 3.81 3.82 4.42
CA SER A 66 4.25 2.75 3.52
C SER A 66 3.10 1.84 3.14
N ALA A 67 2.18 1.55 4.07
CA ALA A 67 0.98 0.77 3.77
C ALA A 67 0.00 1.50 2.87
N LYS A 68 -0.21 2.81 3.06
CA LYS A 68 -1.04 3.62 2.16
C LYS A 68 -0.47 3.61 0.73
N ILE A 69 0.85 3.77 0.56
CA ILE A 69 1.52 3.67 -0.75
C ILE A 69 1.32 2.28 -1.37
N GLY A 70 1.52 1.21 -0.59
CA GLY A 70 1.25 -0.15 -1.03
C GLY A 70 -0.19 -0.34 -1.49
N HIS A 71 -1.16 0.18 -0.75
CA HIS A 71 -2.58 0.11 -1.11
C HIS A 71 -2.90 0.90 -2.37
N ALA A 72 -2.32 2.08 -2.58
CA ALA A 72 -2.53 2.89 -3.78
C ALA A 72 -2.00 2.16 -5.03
N ILE A 73 -0.82 1.55 -4.91
CA ILE A 73 -0.22 0.75 -5.99
C ILE A 73 -1.07 -0.49 -6.28
N ALA A 74 -1.51 -1.22 -5.25
CA ALA A 74 -2.37 -2.38 -5.43
C ALA A 74 -3.71 -2.01 -6.07
N ALA A 75 -4.31 -0.89 -5.70
CA ALA A 75 -5.54 -0.39 -6.29
C ALA A 75 -5.39 -0.10 -7.81
N ASN A 76 -4.27 0.48 -8.22
CA ASN A 76 -3.97 0.70 -9.65
C ASN A 76 -3.83 -0.63 -10.39
N VAL A 77 -3.11 -1.59 -9.80
CA VAL A 77 -2.87 -2.90 -10.43
C VAL A 77 -4.17 -3.63 -10.68
N ILE A 78 -5.08 -3.66 -9.69
CA ILE A 78 -6.33 -4.40 -9.83
C ILE A 78 -7.33 -3.80 -10.83
N MET A 79 -7.09 -2.58 -11.30
CA MET A 79 -7.88 -1.92 -12.34
C MET A 79 -7.39 -2.26 -13.76
N THR A 80 -6.36 -3.10 -13.89
CA THR A 80 -5.77 -3.53 -15.17
C THR A 80 -5.67 -5.05 -15.24
N TYR A 81 -5.49 -5.62 -16.44
CA TYR A 81 -5.29 -7.06 -16.60
C TYR A 81 -3.83 -7.46 -16.35
N GLY A 82 -3.62 -8.50 -15.55
CA GLY A 82 -2.31 -9.12 -15.31
C GLY A 82 -1.48 -8.42 -14.23
N GLY A 83 -0.90 -9.22 -13.32
CA GLY A 83 -0.23 -8.72 -12.11
C GLY A 83 1.07 -7.94 -12.30
N HIS A 84 1.73 -8.01 -13.46
CA HIS A 84 2.98 -7.26 -13.73
C HIS A 84 2.77 -6.02 -14.59
N ALA A 85 1.76 -6.04 -15.47
CA ALA A 85 1.47 -4.94 -16.39
C ALA A 85 0.78 -3.76 -15.69
N GLY A 86 0.16 -4.01 -14.52
CA GLY A 86 -0.61 -3.01 -13.78
C GLY A 86 0.18 -2.11 -12.83
N ALA A 87 1.49 -2.34 -12.66
CA ALA A 87 2.29 -1.50 -11.76
C ALA A 87 2.30 -0.05 -12.28
N PRO A 88 1.80 0.93 -11.51
CA PRO A 88 1.62 2.28 -12.01
C PRO A 88 2.97 2.98 -12.18
N SER A 89 3.04 3.88 -13.16
CA SER A 89 4.09 4.90 -13.20
C SER A 89 3.91 5.87 -12.01
N LEU A 90 4.97 6.62 -11.66
CA LEU A 90 4.87 7.64 -10.63
C LEU A 90 3.78 8.69 -10.95
N GLU A 91 3.61 9.01 -12.23
CA GLU A 91 2.57 9.93 -12.70
C GLU A 91 1.17 9.36 -12.50
N SER A 92 0.93 8.12 -12.92
CA SER A 92 -0.36 7.45 -12.71
C SER A 92 -0.70 7.31 -11.23
N LEU A 93 0.29 6.98 -10.40
CA LEU A 93 0.11 6.91 -8.95
C LEU A 93 -0.24 8.28 -8.36
N ARG A 94 0.40 9.36 -8.84
CA ARG A 94 0.06 10.72 -8.43
C ARG A 94 -1.37 11.09 -8.80
N SER A 95 -1.78 10.85 -10.05
CA SER A 95 -3.16 11.08 -10.50
C SER A 95 -4.16 10.34 -9.63
N PHE A 96 -3.91 9.05 -9.36
CA PHE A 96 -4.76 8.23 -8.50
C PHE A 96 -4.91 8.83 -7.09
N VAL A 97 -3.81 9.26 -6.47
CA VAL A 97 -3.84 9.85 -5.13
C VAL A 97 -4.58 11.20 -5.13
N ILE A 98 -4.46 12.00 -6.19
CA ILE A 98 -5.22 13.26 -6.37
C ILE A 98 -6.71 12.97 -6.46
N ASP A 99 -7.10 12.01 -7.31
CA ASP A 99 -8.50 11.66 -7.54
C ASP A 99 -9.18 11.11 -6.27
N ASN A 100 -8.39 10.43 -5.41
CA ASN A 100 -8.84 9.94 -4.11
C ASN A 100 -8.72 10.96 -2.97
N GLN A 101 -8.31 12.20 -3.26
CA GLN A 101 -8.19 13.31 -2.28
C GLN A 101 -7.31 12.96 -1.07
N ASP A 102 -6.27 12.15 -1.26
CA ASP A 102 -5.37 11.74 -0.18
C ASP A 102 -4.22 12.76 -0.02
N ASP A 103 -4.56 13.90 0.59
CA ASP A 103 -3.65 15.03 0.83
C ASP A 103 -2.41 14.65 1.67
N ASP A 104 -2.53 13.62 2.52
CA ASP A 104 -1.41 13.09 3.30
C ASP A 104 -0.37 12.43 2.39
N LEU A 105 -0.80 11.65 1.40
CA LEU A 105 0.12 11.06 0.43
C LEU A 105 0.64 12.05 -0.62
N LEU A 106 -0.16 13.04 -1.02
CA LEU A 106 0.25 14.03 -2.03
C LEU A 106 1.50 14.81 -1.62
N LYS A 107 1.56 15.27 -0.37
CA LYS A 107 2.70 16.07 0.15
C LYS A 107 4.02 15.32 0.05
N ASP A 108 3.98 13.99 0.12
CA ASP A 108 5.16 13.16 0.22
C ASP A 108 5.58 12.51 -1.09
N ILE A 109 4.63 12.21 -1.98
CA ILE A 109 4.92 11.69 -3.34
C ILE A 109 5.37 12.84 -4.27
N ILE A 110 4.99 14.08 -3.97
CA ILE A 110 5.29 15.28 -4.78
C ILE A 110 6.49 16.08 -4.21
N GLY A 111 6.79 15.98 -2.92
CA GLY A 111 7.78 16.80 -2.21
C GLY A 111 9.28 16.51 -2.48
N ARG A 112 9.64 15.80 -3.55
CA ARG A 112 11.04 15.63 -4.01
C ARG A 112 11.15 15.75 -5.52
#